data_AF-A0A087UMB9-F1
#
_entry.id   AF-A0A087UMB9-F1
#
_cell.length_a   1.000
_cell.length_b   1.000
_cell.length_c   1.000
_cell.angle_alpha   90.00
_cell.angle_beta   90.00
_cell.angle_gamma   90.00
#
_symmetry.space_group_name_H-M   'P 1'
#
loop_
_entity.id
_entity.type
_entity.pdbx_description
1 polymer ?
#
loop_
_entity_poly.entity_id
_entity_poly.type
_entity_poly.pdbx_seq_one_letter_code
_entity_poly.pdbx_strand_id
1 'polypeptide(L)'
;MVSLTQTEKTDETGAQELPSANSEDQRKEAFKTPETHSKVYTPKSLKIKRLTSQVSYLKRKYCRDKKSLADILKVIQPMVSPVIYSFIKGQLKASSLSKYGQRLSLEDKNLCLQIYLSSPKAYDTLKAFFNLPSKPTLRKSISGIYLEPGFSAAVLQFLRLVVSKLKCQDKYCILSFDEMTLKRGLLYDKKNDRIVGFENYGSYSKPTVIP
;
A
#
# COMPACT_ATOMS: atom_id res chain seq x y z
N MET A 1 -36.07 -26.60 50.00
CA MET A 1 -35.08 -25.93 50.86
C MET A 1 -34.91 -24.52 50.28
N VAL A 2 -35.65 -23.48 50.72
CA VAL A 2 -35.61 -22.80 52.05
C VAL A 2 -34.19 -22.24 52.27
N SER A 3 -33.88 -20.96 52.55
CA SER A 3 -34.58 -19.66 52.68
C SER A 3 -33.50 -18.55 52.79
N LEU A 4 -33.96 -17.28 52.78
CA LEU A 4 -33.30 -16.00 53.12
C LEU A 4 -32.39 -16.04 54.38
N THR A 5 -31.40 -15.13 54.57
CA THR A 5 -31.48 -13.73 55.11
C THR A 5 -30.18 -12.93 54.87
N GLN A 6 -30.20 -11.68 54.35
CA GLN A 6 -30.10 -10.33 54.99
C GLN A 6 -28.91 -10.06 55.95
N THR A 7 -28.10 -9.01 55.71
CA THR A 7 -28.15 -7.65 56.34
C THR A 7 -27.15 -6.70 55.62
N GLU A 8 -27.54 -5.56 55.04
CA GLU A 8 -27.77 -4.19 55.57
C GLU A 8 -26.55 -3.21 55.53
N LYS A 9 -26.76 -2.09 54.80
CA LYS A 9 -26.46 -0.65 55.10
C LYS A 9 -26.02 0.10 53.83
N THR A 10 -26.91 0.84 53.16
CA THR A 10 -27.31 2.26 53.37
C THR A 10 -26.18 3.27 53.10
N ASP A 11 -26.25 4.02 52.00
CA ASP A 11 -26.82 5.38 52.03
C ASP A 11 -26.91 6.02 50.62
N GLU A 12 -27.75 7.05 50.56
CA GLU A 12 -28.64 7.43 49.46
C GLU A 12 -28.08 8.45 48.44
N THR A 13 -28.62 8.33 47.22
CA THR A 13 -29.23 9.36 46.34
C THR A 13 -29.26 10.82 46.87
N GLY A 14 -29.13 11.89 46.08
CA GLY A 14 -29.24 12.08 44.63
C GLY A 14 -29.09 13.58 44.26
N ALA A 15 -29.17 13.85 42.96
CA ALA A 15 -29.19 15.17 42.31
C ALA A 15 -30.34 16.07 42.82
N GLN A 16 -30.44 17.39 42.60
CA GLN A 16 -30.28 18.17 41.36
C GLN A 16 -30.53 19.68 41.66
N GLU A 17 -29.95 20.56 40.82
CA GLU A 17 -30.46 21.88 40.36
C GLU A 17 -30.39 23.21 41.16
N LEU A 18 -30.05 24.25 40.38
CA LEU A 18 -29.93 25.71 40.64
C LEU A 18 -31.30 26.40 40.74
N PRO A 19 -31.36 27.65 41.26
CA PRO A 19 -31.45 28.80 40.34
C PRO A 19 -30.73 30.11 40.77
N SER A 20 -30.52 30.95 39.74
CA SER A 20 -30.16 32.38 39.62
C SER A 20 -30.87 33.34 40.63
N ALA A 21 -30.52 34.61 40.88
CA ALA A 21 -29.88 35.69 40.12
C ALA A 21 -29.53 36.91 41.03
N ASN A 22 -28.61 37.78 40.55
CA ASN A 22 -28.47 39.26 40.74
C ASN A 22 -28.31 39.84 42.18
N SER A 23 -27.58 40.91 42.50
CA SER A 23 -26.82 42.00 41.85
C SER A 23 -26.10 42.72 43.02
N GLU A 24 -24.85 43.18 42.96
CA GLU A 24 -24.36 44.56 42.69
C GLU A 24 -22.88 44.53 43.20
N ASP A 25 -21.84 44.81 42.40
CA ASP A 25 -21.27 46.15 42.11
C ASP A 25 -21.06 46.97 43.41
N GLN A 26 -19.90 47.46 43.86
CA GLN A 26 -18.56 47.79 43.35
C GLN A 26 -17.64 47.80 44.62
N ARG A 27 -16.32 47.59 44.65
CA ARG A 27 -15.25 48.46 44.12
C ARG A 27 -13.96 48.07 44.88
N LYS A 28 -12.95 47.44 44.25
CA LYS A 28 -11.55 47.47 44.71
C LYS A 28 -10.58 47.44 43.53
N GLU A 29 -10.22 48.66 43.15
CA GLU A 29 -8.89 49.15 42.77
C GLU A 29 -8.01 48.34 41.80
N ALA A 30 -7.72 49.00 40.67
CA ALA A 30 -6.81 48.61 39.62
C ALA A 30 -5.36 48.47 40.12
N PHE A 31 -4.80 47.26 40.01
CA PHE A 31 -3.37 47.04 40.10
C PHE A 31 -2.72 47.36 38.75
N LYS A 32 -1.88 48.40 38.69
CA LYS A 32 -1.11 48.81 37.51
C LYS A 32 -0.18 47.68 37.06
N THR A 33 -0.25 47.33 35.78
CA THR A 33 0.72 46.48 35.08
C THR A 33 2.10 47.17 35.00
N PRO A 34 3.22 46.45 35.16
CA PRO A 34 4.55 47.03 35.14
C PRO A 34 4.94 47.56 33.75
N GLU A 35 5.67 48.68 33.76
CA GLU A 35 6.09 49.47 32.61
C GLU A 35 7.05 48.70 31.68
N THR A 36 6.81 48.80 30.37
CA THR A 36 7.65 48.22 29.32
C THR A 36 8.95 49.02 29.15
N HIS A 37 10.06 48.51 29.69
CA HIS A 37 11.40 48.99 29.31
C HIS A 37 11.61 48.82 27.80
N SER A 38 11.94 49.90 27.09
CA SER A 38 12.21 49.88 25.66
C SER A 38 13.50 49.09 25.39
N LYS A 39 13.38 47.98 24.65
CA LYS A 39 14.53 47.15 24.26
C LYS A 39 15.54 48.00 23.47
N VAL A 40 16.72 48.25 24.03
CA VAL A 40 17.83 48.88 23.31
C VAL A 40 18.36 47.88 22.27
N TYR A 41 18.35 48.27 21.00
CA TYR A 41 18.83 47.43 19.89
C TYR A 41 20.21 47.89 19.42
N THR A 42 21.14 46.95 19.31
CA THR A 42 22.43 47.15 18.65
C THR A 42 22.26 47.05 17.12
N PRO A 43 23.12 47.67 16.31
CA PRO A 43 23.05 47.56 14.84
C PRO A 43 23.12 46.10 14.35
N LYS A 44 23.84 45.23 15.07
CA LYS A 44 23.86 43.79 14.83
C LYS A 44 22.50 43.14 15.15
N SER A 45 21.84 43.49 16.26
CA SER A 45 20.53 42.91 16.61
C SER A 45 19.40 43.39 15.70
N LEU A 46 19.48 44.62 15.19
CA LEU A 46 18.58 45.12 14.13
C LEU A 46 18.76 44.35 12.81
N LYS A 47 20.01 44.07 12.42
CA LYS A 47 20.29 43.28 11.21
C LYS A 47 19.80 41.84 11.34
N ILE A 48 20.04 41.20 12.49
CA ILE A 48 19.51 39.87 12.81
C ILE A 48 17.98 39.86 12.73
N LYS A 49 17.31 40.87 13.29
CA LYS A 49 15.84 41.01 13.19
C LYS A 49 15.35 41.14 11.75
N ARG A 50 16.00 41.96 10.93
CA ARG A 50 15.61 42.13 9.52
C ARG A 50 15.75 40.83 8.74
N LEU A 51 16.87 40.12 8.93
CA LEU A 51 17.13 38.82 8.30
C LEU A 51 16.14 37.75 8.79
N THR A 52 15.83 37.68 10.09
CA THR A 52 14.82 36.73 10.59
C THR A 52 13.43 37.04 10.07
N SER A 53 13.03 38.32 10.00
CA SER A 53 11.77 38.72 9.36
C SER A 53 11.72 38.33 7.88
N GLN A 54 12.83 38.48 7.15
CA GLN A 54 12.93 38.11 5.74
C GLN A 54 12.84 36.58 5.54
N VAL A 55 13.51 35.80 6.39
CA VAL A 55 13.40 34.33 6.40
C VAL A 55 11.97 33.89 6.72
N SER A 56 11.32 34.50 7.72
CA SER A 56 9.92 34.21 8.06
C SER A 56 8.96 34.53 6.92
N TYR A 57 9.18 35.63 6.20
CA TYR A 57 8.39 36.00 5.01
C TYR A 57 8.58 35.00 3.87
N LEU A 58 9.84 34.67 3.51
CA LEU A 58 10.15 33.71 2.45
C LEU A 58 9.60 32.32 2.78
N LYS A 59 9.69 31.89 4.04
CA LYS A 59 9.10 30.63 4.51
C LYS A 59 7.57 30.62 4.37
N ARG A 60 6.90 31.72 4.72
CA ARG A 60 5.44 31.86 4.51
C ARG A 60 5.05 31.86 3.04
N LYS A 61 5.80 32.55 2.18
CA LYS A 61 5.57 32.58 0.74
C LYS A 61 5.73 31.19 0.13
N TYR A 62 6.83 30.49 0.44
CA TYR A 62 7.06 29.12 -0.01
C TYR A 62 6.01 28.12 0.49
N CYS A 63 5.54 28.25 1.74
CA CYS A 63 4.45 27.42 2.26
C CYS A 63 3.10 27.68 1.56
N ARG A 64 2.86 28.90 1.07
CA ARG A 64 1.67 29.24 0.26
C ARG A 64 1.77 28.69 -1.16
N ASP A 65 2.95 28.72 -1.76
CA ASP A 65 3.22 28.18 -3.10
C ASP A 65 3.44 26.65 -3.11
N LYS A 66 3.31 26.00 -1.94
CA LYS A 66 3.49 24.55 -1.82
C LYS A 66 2.36 23.84 -2.56
N LYS A 67 2.64 23.42 -3.79
CA LYS A 67 1.71 22.63 -4.63
C LYS A 67 1.15 21.47 -3.83
N SER A 68 -0.17 21.31 -3.87
CA SER A 68 -0.83 20.17 -3.25
C SER A 68 -0.35 18.88 -3.93
N LEU A 69 -0.40 17.75 -3.21
CA LEU A 69 -0.11 16.43 -3.78
C LEU A 69 -0.99 16.17 -5.01
N ALA A 70 -2.24 16.67 -4.98
CA ALA A 70 -3.15 16.61 -6.12
C ALA A 70 -2.64 17.40 -7.34
N ASP A 71 -2.01 18.56 -7.13
CA ASP A 71 -1.47 19.39 -8.21
C ASP A 71 -0.23 18.74 -8.83
N ILE A 72 0.61 18.11 -8.02
CA ILE A 72 1.77 17.34 -8.48
C ILE A 72 1.31 16.17 -9.35
N LEU A 73 0.29 15.42 -8.91
CA LEU A 73 -0.23 14.30 -9.69
C LEU A 73 -0.82 14.75 -11.03
N LYS A 74 -1.51 15.89 -11.09
CA LYS A 74 -2.02 16.44 -12.36
C LYS A 74 -0.91 16.75 -13.37
N VAL A 75 0.23 17.25 -12.88
CA VAL A 75 1.40 17.54 -13.73
C VAL A 75 2.05 16.27 -14.25
N ILE A 76 2.16 15.22 -13.41
CA ILE A 76 2.80 13.96 -13.79
C ILE A 76 1.93 13.15 -14.76
N GLN A 77 0.60 13.21 -14.62
CA GLN A 77 -0.34 12.41 -15.39
C GLN A 77 -0.11 12.37 -16.91
N PRO A 78 0.08 13.51 -17.63
CA PRO A 78 0.34 13.48 -19.07
C PRO A 78 1.76 13.02 -19.45
N MET A 79 2.70 12.94 -18.49
CA MET A 79 4.11 12.64 -18.76
C MET A 79 4.45 11.15 -18.68
N VAL A 80 3.57 10.34 -18.09
CA VAL A 80 3.82 8.92 -17.83
C VAL A 80 2.67 8.05 -18.32
N SER A 81 2.94 6.75 -18.52
CA SER A 81 1.89 5.81 -18.89
C SER A 81 0.83 5.66 -17.77
N PRO A 82 -0.42 5.27 -18.09
CA PRO A 82 -1.47 5.10 -17.09
C PRO A 82 -1.09 4.13 -15.97
N VAL A 83 -0.36 3.05 -16.30
CA VAL A 83 0.11 2.05 -15.33
C VAL A 83 1.10 2.66 -14.35
N ILE A 84 2.08 3.43 -14.86
CA ILE A 84 3.09 4.09 -14.02
C ILE A 84 2.44 5.19 -13.18
N TYR A 85 1.48 5.93 -13.74
CA TYR A 85 0.72 6.93 -12.99
C TYR A 85 -0.05 6.32 -11.82
N SER A 86 -0.79 5.22 -12.05
CA SER A 86 -1.50 4.48 -11.01
C SER A 86 -0.54 4.02 -9.91
N PHE A 87 0.62 3.48 -10.30
CA PHE A 87 1.66 3.05 -9.37
C PHE A 87 2.20 4.20 -8.52
N ILE A 88 2.63 5.32 -9.14
CA ILE A 88 3.14 6.50 -8.41
C ILE A 88 2.08 7.04 -7.44
N LYS A 89 0.84 7.18 -7.89
CA LYS A 89 -0.28 7.61 -7.06
C LYS A 89 -0.51 6.67 -5.88
N GLY A 90 -0.38 5.35 -6.10
CA GLY A 90 -0.44 4.33 -5.06
C GLY A 90 0.70 4.46 -4.06
N GLN A 91 1.93 4.62 -4.52
CA GLN A 91 3.13 4.78 -3.68
C GLN A 91 3.03 6.03 -2.79
N LEU A 92 2.59 7.17 -3.34
CA LEU A 92 2.43 8.42 -2.57
C LEU A 92 1.34 8.32 -1.50
N LYS A 93 0.26 7.58 -1.76
CA LYS A 93 -0.76 7.29 -0.73
C LYS A 93 -0.23 6.33 0.34
N ALA A 94 0.53 5.33 -0.09
CA ALA A 94 1.12 4.33 0.80
C ALA A 94 2.21 4.91 1.70
N SER A 95 2.94 5.95 1.26
CA SER A 95 3.99 6.59 2.07
C SER A 95 3.46 7.30 3.32
N SER A 96 2.20 7.76 3.30
CA SER A 96 1.55 8.34 4.49
C SER A 96 0.97 7.29 5.44
N LEU A 97 0.98 6.00 5.08
CA LEU A 97 0.35 4.92 5.83
C LEU A 97 1.41 4.02 6.49
N SER A 98 1.06 3.49 7.66
CA SER A 98 1.84 2.42 8.30
C SER A 98 1.96 1.19 7.41
N LYS A 99 3.06 0.44 7.55
CA LYS A 99 3.37 -0.77 6.77
C LYS A 99 2.22 -1.78 6.73
N TYR A 100 1.46 -1.91 7.81
CA TYR A 100 0.36 -2.87 7.94
C TYR A 100 -0.99 -2.36 7.40
N GLY A 101 -1.10 -1.07 7.07
CA GLY A 101 -2.34 -0.44 6.58
C GLY A 101 -2.41 -0.28 5.06
N GLN A 102 -1.42 -0.77 4.32
CA GLN A 102 -1.28 -0.51 2.89
C GLN A 102 -2.02 -1.56 2.05
N ARG A 103 -3.02 -1.11 1.28
CA ARG A 103 -3.71 -1.95 0.30
C ARG A 103 -3.11 -1.71 -1.09
N LEU A 104 -2.62 -2.77 -1.71
CA LEU A 104 -2.08 -2.75 -3.07
C LEU A 104 -3.17 -3.13 -4.07
N SER A 105 -3.29 -2.34 -5.14
CA SER A 105 -4.22 -2.63 -6.24
C SER A 105 -3.81 -3.90 -7.00
N LEU A 106 -4.72 -4.46 -7.80
CA LEU A 106 -4.39 -5.61 -8.64
C LEU A 106 -3.38 -5.25 -9.73
N GLU A 107 -3.51 -4.06 -10.33
CA GLU A 107 -2.57 -3.55 -11.34
C GLU A 107 -1.16 -3.41 -10.77
N ASP A 108 -1.02 -2.87 -9.56
CA ASP A 108 0.27 -2.75 -8.88
C ASP A 108 0.88 -4.13 -8.60
N LYS A 109 0.05 -5.10 -8.17
CA LYS A 109 0.50 -6.48 -7.95
C LYS A 109 0.98 -7.13 -9.24
N ASN A 110 0.30 -6.91 -10.35
CA ASN A 110 0.69 -7.44 -11.66
C ASN A 110 2.00 -6.83 -12.14
N LEU A 111 2.18 -5.52 -11.99
CA LEU A 111 3.45 -4.84 -12.29
C LEU A 111 4.60 -5.41 -11.44
N CYS A 112 4.37 -5.54 -10.13
CA CYS A 112 5.34 -6.13 -9.21
C CYS A 112 5.67 -7.58 -9.57
N LEU A 113 4.67 -8.35 -9.98
CA LEU A 113 4.83 -9.74 -10.41
C LEU A 113 5.68 -9.82 -11.68
N GLN A 114 5.45 -8.93 -12.66
CA GLN A 114 6.26 -8.86 -13.88
C GLN A 114 7.74 -8.59 -13.58
N ILE A 115 8.02 -7.64 -12.68
CA ILE A 115 9.40 -7.35 -12.24
C ILE A 115 10.02 -8.57 -11.54
N TYR A 116 9.27 -9.22 -10.65
CA TYR A 116 9.74 -10.39 -9.91
C TYR A 116 10.04 -11.59 -10.81
N LEU A 117 9.18 -11.86 -11.81
CA LEU A 117 9.37 -12.92 -12.79
C LEU A 117 10.57 -12.63 -13.71
N SER A 118 10.83 -11.35 -14.00
CA SER A 118 11.98 -10.94 -14.81
C SER A 118 13.30 -11.08 -14.03
N SER A 119 13.34 -10.64 -12.78
CA SER A 119 14.51 -10.78 -11.90
C SER A 119 14.12 -10.69 -10.42
N PRO A 120 14.16 -11.82 -9.68
CA PRO A 120 13.89 -11.82 -8.24
C PRO A 120 14.89 -10.97 -7.44
N LYS A 121 16.15 -10.89 -7.91
CA LYS A 121 17.20 -10.07 -7.26
C LYS A 121 16.94 -8.58 -7.45
N ALA A 122 16.58 -8.15 -8.67
CA ALA A 122 16.21 -6.76 -8.90
C ALA A 122 14.99 -6.36 -8.06
N TYR A 123 14.02 -7.26 -7.94
CA TYR A 123 12.86 -7.05 -7.09
C TYR A 123 13.23 -6.80 -5.62
N ASP A 124 14.20 -7.55 -5.07
CA ASP A 124 14.68 -7.34 -3.70
C ASP A 124 15.30 -5.96 -3.50
N THR A 125 16.09 -5.50 -4.48
CA THR A 125 16.68 -4.16 -4.43
C THR A 125 15.62 -3.07 -4.48
N LEU A 126 14.61 -3.20 -5.35
CA LEU A 126 13.53 -2.22 -5.48
C LEU A 126 12.61 -2.18 -4.25
N LYS A 127 12.38 -3.33 -3.62
CA LYS A 127 11.56 -3.44 -2.40
C LYS A 127 12.13 -2.67 -1.22
N ALA A 128 13.44 -2.37 -1.21
CA ALA A 128 14.05 -1.53 -0.19
C ALA A 128 13.62 -0.05 -0.31
N PHE A 129 13.29 0.41 -1.52
CA PHE A 129 12.95 1.82 -1.79
C PHE A 129 11.46 2.06 -1.96
N PHE A 130 10.72 1.06 -2.46
CA PHE A 130 9.29 1.18 -2.76
C PHE A 130 8.44 0.29 -1.86
N ASN A 131 7.18 0.67 -1.69
CA ASN A 131 6.20 -0.10 -0.94
C ASN A 131 5.65 -1.22 -1.85
N LEU A 132 6.42 -2.31 -1.97
CA LEU A 132 6.11 -3.46 -2.81
C LEU A 132 5.58 -4.66 -2.00
N PRO A 133 4.79 -5.55 -2.62
CA PRO A 133 4.31 -6.76 -1.95
C PRO A 133 5.45 -7.68 -1.50
N SER A 134 5.14 -8.57 -0.55
CA SER A 134 6.09 -9.59 -0.12
C SER A 134 6.24 -10.69 -1.18
N LYS A 135 7.39 -11.39 -1.21
CA LYS A 135 7.57 -12.56 -2.10
C LYS A 135 6.49 -13.64 -1.89
N PRO A 136 6.10 -13.99 -0.64
CA PRO A 136 4.96 -14.88 -0.41
C PRO A 136 3.68 -14.40 -1.10
N THR A 137 3.40 -13.10 -1.05
CA THR A 137 2.23 -12.51 -1.72
C THR A 137 2.28 -12.72 -3.23
N LEU A 138 3.44 -12.48 -3.86
CA LEU A 138 3.63 -12.71 -5.29
C LEU A 138 3.52 -14.19 -5.67
N ARG A 139 4.12 -15.08 -4.88
CA ARG A 139 3.98 -16.53 -5.08
C ARG A 139 2.53 -16.98 -4.96
N LYS A 140 1.76 -16.40 -4.03
CA LYS A 140 0.32 -16.67 -3.91
C LYS A 140 -0.44 -16.22 -5.16
N SER A 141 -0.09 -15.09 -5.76
CA SER A 141 -0.68 -14.64 -7.03
C SER A 141 -0.41 -15.65 -8.16
N ILE A 142 0.79 -16.22 -8.24
CA ILE A 142 1.12 -17.27 -9.24
C ILE A 142 0.42 -18.58 -8.92
N SER A 143 0.25 -18.92 -7.64
CA SER A 143 -0.32 -20.21 -7.21
C SER A 143 -1.75 -20.47 -7.66
N GLY A 144 -2.47 -19.42 -8.09
CA GLY A 144 -3.79 -19.54 -8.69
C GLY A 144 -3.77 -20.06 -10.13
N ILE A 145 -2.62 -20.01 -10.80
CA ILE A 145 -2.45 -20.52 -12.15
C ILE A 145 -2.31 -22.03 -12.09
N TYR A 146 -3.32 -22.73 -12.61
CA TYR A 146 -3.30 -24.19 -12.74
C TYR A 146 -2.72 -24.57 -14.09
N LEU A 147 -1.65 -25.37 -14.08
CA LEU A 147 -0.97 -25.87 -15.26
C LEU A 147 -0.97 -27.39 -15.20
N GLU A 148 -1.47 -28.02 -16.25
CA GLU A 148 -1.49 -29.47 -16.44
C GLU A 148 -0.72 -29.84 -17.71
N PRO A 149 -0.27 -31.10 -17.83
CA PRO A 149 0.31 -31.60 -19.06
C PRO A 149 -0.61 -31.37 -20.25
N GLY A 150 -0.01 -30.97 -21.39
CA GLY A 150 -0.73 -30.61 -22.60
C GLY A 150 -0.87 -29.09 -22.79
N PHE A 151 -1.82 -28.70 -23.64
CA PHE A 151 -2.01 -27.31 -24.00
C PHE A 151 -2.98 -26.59 -23.05
N SER A 152 -2.53 -25.48 -22.46
CA SER A 152 -3.40 -24.62 -21.66
C SER A 152 -4.37 -23.85 -22.55
N ALA A 153 -5.67 -24.06 -22.36
CA ALA A 153 -6.72 -23.34 -23.08
C ALA A 153 -6.61 -21.81 -22.89
N ALA A 154 -6.24 -21.35 -21.70
CA ALA A 154 -6.05 -19.94 -21.41
C ALA A 154 -4.90 -19.33 -22.24
N VAL A 155 -3.79 -20.06 -22.37
CA VAL A 155 -2.64 -19.62 -23.19
C VAL A 155 -3.02 -19.61 -24.68
N LEU A 156 -3.72 -20.63 -25.16
CA LEU A 156 -4.19 -20.67 -26.56
C LEU A 156 -5.18 -19.55 -26.88
N GLN A 157 -6.09 -19.22 -25.97
CA GLN A 157 -7.01 -18.09 -26.14
C GLN A 157 -6.27 -16.75 -26.20
N PHE A 158 -5.28 -16.56 -25.33
CA PHE A 158 -4.44 -15.37 -25.37
C PHE A 158 -3.65 -15.27 -26.68
N LEU A 159 -3.07 -16.39 -27.14
CA LEU A 159 -2.37 -16.47 -28.42
C LEU A 159 -3.29 -16.09 -29.58
N ARG A 160 -4.54 -16.58 -29.62
CA ARG A 160 -5.53 -16.20 -30.64
C ARG A 160 -5.78 -14.69 -30.67
N LEU A 161 -5.85 -14.04 -29.51
CA LEU A 161 -6.06 -12.60 -29.40
C LEU A 161 -4.83 -11.77 -29.84
N VAL A 162 -3.63 -12.31 -29.68
CA VAL A 162 -2.41 -11.71 -30.23
C VAL A 162 -2.38 -11.88 -31.75
N VAL A 163 -2.64 -13.10 -32.25
CA VAL A 163 -2.62 -13.44 -33.67
C VAL A 163 -3.70 -12.71 -34.47
N SER A 164 -4.85 -12.38 -33.87
CA SER A 164 -5.91 -11.61 -34.54
C SER A 164 -5.46 -10.19 -34.93
N LYS A 165 -4.45 -9.65 -34.26
CA LYS A 165 -3.86 -8.32 -34.55
C LYS A 165 -2.74 -8.38 -35.58
N LEU A 166 -2.27 -9.58 -35.95
CA LEU A 166 -1.19 -9.77 -36.91
C LEU A 166 -1.71 -9.72 -38.36
N LYS A 167 -0.86 -9.26 -39.28
CA LYS A 167 -1.14 -9.30 -40.72
C LYS A 167 -1.14 -10.75 -41.19
N CYS A 168 -1.81 -11.05 -42.30
CA CYS A 168 -1.92 -12.42 -42.82
C CYS A 168 -0.57 -13.09 -43.08
N GLN A 169 0.43 -12.33 -43.54
CA GLN A 169 1.79 -12.82 -43.77
C GLN A 169 2.54 -13.19 -42.48
N ASP A 170 2.23 -12.51 -41.37
CA ASP A 170 2.88 -12.73 -40.07
C ASP A 170 2.26 -13.93 -39.29
N LYS A 171 1.23 -14.58 -39.85
CA LYS A 171 0.55 -15.73 -39.23
C LYS A 171 1.23 -17.06 -39.55
N TYR A 172 2.09 -17.11 -40.56
CA TYR A 172 2.85 -18.32 -40.88
C TYR A 172 3.92 -18.54 -39.81
N CYS A 173 3.86 -19.67 -39.10
CA CYS A 173 4.83 -20.04 -38.08
C CYS A 173 5.23 -21.51 -38.22
N ILE A 174 6.41 -21.85 -37.69
CA ILE A 174 6.90 -23.22 -37.60
C ILE A 174 6.69 -23.66 -36.15
N LEU A 175 6.04 -24.81 -35.98
CA LEU A 175 5.95 -25.47 -34.68
C LEU A 175 7.11 -26.45 -34.55
N SER A 176 8.05 -26.14 -33.65
CA SER A 176 9.19 -27.00 -33.32
C SER A 176 9.20 -27.26 -31.82
N PHE A 177 9.46 -28.49 -31.43
CA PHE A 177 9.58 -28.93 -30.05
C PHE A 177 10.73 -29.92 -29.95
N ASP A 178 11.38 -29.92 -28.79
CA ASP A 178 12.49 -30.81 -28.45
C ASP A 178 12.27 -31.32 -27.02
N GLU A 179 12.84 -32.47 -26.70
CA GLU A 179 12.74 -33.09 -25.39
C GLU A 179 13.92 -32.70 -24.52
N MET A 180 13.67 -32.43 -23.24
CA MET A 180 14.70 -32.11 -22.26
C MET A 180 14.72 -33.16 -21.15
N THR A 181 15.90 -33.71 -20.87
CA THR A 181 16.07 -34.63 -19.74
C THR A 181 15.93 -33.87 -18.42
N LEU A 182 14.95 -34.26 -17.60
CA LEU A 182 14.76 -33.73 -16.25
C LEU A 182 15.42 -34.61 -15.19
N LYS A 183 15.72 -34.03 -14.02
CA LYS A 183 16.19 -34.80 -12.86
C LYS A 183 15.08 -35.75 -12.40
N ARG A 184 15.38 -37.04 -12.35
CA ARG A 184 14.46 -38.06 -11.81
C ARG A 184 14.26 -37.86 -10.31
N GLY A 185 13.01 -37.89 -9.87
CA GLY A 185 12.64 -37.78 -8.46
C GLY A 185 11.14 -37.66 -8.28
N LEU A 186 10.64 -38.16 -7.14
CA LEU A 186 9.23 -38.05 -6.77
C LEU A 186 9.04 -36.86 -5.83
N LEU A 187 8.04 -36.04 -6.13
CA LEU A 187 7.64 -34.86 -5.37
C LEU A 187 6.16 -35.00 -5.03
N TYR A 188 5.83 -34.86 -3.75
CA TYR A 188 4.43 -34.83 -3.33
C TYR A 188 3.89 -33.40 -3.37
N ASP A 189 2.95 -33.14 -4.27
CA ASP A 189 2.22 -31.88 -4.36
C ASP A 189 1.05 -31.87 -3.37
N LYS A 190 1.29 -31.26 -2.21
CA LYS A 190 0.32 -31.14 -1.12
C LYS A 190 -0.96 -30.40 -1.52
N LYS A 191 -0.91 -29.52 -2.52
CA LYS A 191 -2.08 -28.69 -2.89
C LYS A 191 -3.11 -29.50 -3.66
N ASN A 192 -2.65 -30.39 -4.54
CA ASN A 192 -3.48 -31.20 -5.42
C ASN A 192 -3.51 -32.68 -5.00
N ASP A 193 -2.92 -33.01 -3.85
CA ASP A 193 -2.82 -34.35 -3.28
C ASP A 193 -2.35 -35.40 -4.30
N ARG A 194 -1.20 -35.15 -4.93
CA ARG A 194 -0.66 -36.03 -5.99
C ARG A 194 0.85 -36.18 -5.93
N ILE A 195 1.32 -37.34 -6.38
CA ILE A 195 2.74 -37.61 -6.59
C ILE A 195 3.12 -37.15 -8.01
N VAL A 196 4.05 -36.22 -8.10
CA VAL A 196 4.64 -35.66 -9.33
C VAL A 196 6.02 -36.27 -9.52
N GLY A 197 6.41 -36.58 -10.76
CA GLY A 197 7.76 -37.08 -11.07
C GLY A 197 7.78 -38.36 -11.91
N PHE A 198 6.65 -39.04 -12.00
CA PHE A 198 6.41 -40.02 -13.05
C PHE A 198 6.04 -39.31 -14.36
N GLU A 199 6.27 -40.01 -15.46
CA GLU A 199 5.90 -39.53 -16.78
C GLU A 199 4.37 -39.38 -16.87
N ASN A 200 3.91 -38.17 -17.19
CA ASN A 200 2.49 -37.85 -17.24
C ASN A 200 2.15 -37.25 -18.60
N TYR A 201 1.53 -38.08 -19.45
CA TYR A 201 1.04 -37.70 -20.77
C TYR A 201 -0.39 -37.12 -20.74
N GLY A 202 -0.88 -36.70 -19.57
CA GLY A 202 -2.24 -36.22 -19.39
C GLY A 202 -3.27 -37.32 -19.69
N SER A 203 -4.31 -36.98 -20.46
CA SER A 203 -5.36 -37.91 -20.86
C SER A 203 -4.89 -39.05 -21.79
N TYR A 204 -3.66 -38.99 -22.30
CA TYR A 204 -3.06 -40.05 -23.12
C TYR A 204 -2.26 -41.06 -22.29
N SER A 205 -2.11 -40.82 -20.98
CA SER A 205 -1.51 -41.80 -20.09
C SER A 205 -2.47 -42.98 -19.90
N LYS A 206 -1.96 -44.20 -20.12
CA LYS A 206 -2.65 -45.40 -19.59
C LYS A 206 -2.64 -45.26 -18.07
N PRO A 207 -3.74 -45.58 -17.35
CA PRO A 207 -3.71 -45.56 -15.90
C PRO A 207 -2.61 -46.50 -15.44
N THR A 208 -1.53 -45.94 -14.90
CA THR A 208 -0.46 -46.71 -14.29
C THR A 208 -1.04 -47.33 -13.04
N VAL A 209 -1.51 -48.58 -13.17
CA VAL A 209 -1.87 -49.41 -12.02
C VAL A 209 -0.59 -49.59 -11.23
N ILE A 210 -0.55 -49.00 -10.05
CA ILE A 210 0.53 -49.23 -9.09
C ILE A 210 0.30 -50.66 -8.55
N PRO A 211 1.27 -51.59 -8.66
CA PRO A 211 1.16 -52.92 -8.07
C PRO A 211 1.12 -52.89 -6.54
#